data_AF-A0A7J3KBY2-F1
#
_entry.id   AF-A0A7J3KBY2-F1
#
_cell.length_a   1.000
_cell.length_b   1.000
_cell.length_c   1.000
_cell.angle_alpha   90.00
_cell.angle_beta   90.00
_cell.angle_gamma   90.00
#
_symmetry.space_group_name_H-M   'P 1'
#
loop_
_entity.id
_entity.type
_entity.pdbx_description
1 polymer ?
#
loop_
_entity_poly.entity_id
_entity_poly.type
_entity_poly.pdbx_seq_one_letter_code
_entity_poly.pdbx_strand_id
1 'polypeptide(L)'
;MNSEERVLQQREQLKQWLQNLITAFREEIKKLTSEEQIAVSRSLVDLTQPCQMLVIWAKEPEFQIIFVIHLSELEDKYIEVYGPTENDKLIVFIEEYFLKSPIIKFIGRELVEDFLAHELRIIHNFYGPLKSPPKTSIVSKWLLSPKEQKSIGWLVTGNIQNLDLKETVDGFIKEIISAAKPLQPAPPKEERKILEGFGAYIYPPVWIGEESKPKSFGEKIWGTSFWLHREEKALVSKYKGRPLIVTRDGYIAIGEIERWKALDLLNEIISTLLVCGVEVHAIRDIDLGESLFTESGAKFSWNPISSRAWLHYPETLLYHPFPKRAILSEEKVSKMIKLAELLTSDSKVKTLLLLFLEAYTYFINTEYKQALILSWIILEDYYIKDLWLSITSKITPNERRQNKLASWKTDERLEALNISHILTNEEYDLLMKIKDARNDVVHEGKIPPKEIVEECLKFASKVTIEFLGRYLGEKLPSIFG
;
A
#
# COMPACT_ATOMS: atom_id res chain seq x y z
N MET A 1 2.47 20.09 51.86
CA MET A 1 1.44 20.26 50.84
C MET A 1 0.95 18.87 50.46
N ASN A 2 -0.34 18.57 50.65
CA ASN A 2 -0.92 17.28 50.28
C ASN A 2 -0.81 17.06 48.76
N SER A 3 -0.86 15.81 48.29
CA SER A 3 -0.82 15.47 46.85
C SER A 3 -1.91 16.21 46.06
N GLU A 4 -3.09 16.38 46.64
CA GLU A 4 -4.21 17.12 46.06
C GLU A 4 -3.92 18.63 45.91
N GLU A 5 -3.34 19.25 46.94
CA GLU A 5 -2.94 20.66 46.91
C GLU A 5 -1.88 20.90 45.82
N ARG A 6 -0.94 19.95 45.63
CA ARG A 6 0.07 20.01 44.56
C ARG A 6 -0.56 19.95 43.18
N VAL A 7 -1.52 19.04 42.98
CA VAL A 7 -2.26 18.90 41.72
C VAL A 7 -3.05 20.17 41.43
N LEU A 8 -3.72 20.74 42.43
CA LEU A 8 -4.47 21.98 42.28
C LEU A 8 -3.55 23.15 41.90
N GLN A 9 -2.40 23.27 42.56
CA GLN A 9 -1.39 24.30 42.24
C GLN A 9 -0.87 24.15 40.80
N GLN A 10 -0.59 22.93 40.35
CA GLN A 10 -0.14 22.66 38.98
C GLN A 10 -1.20 23.06 37.94
N ARG A 11 -2.47 22.73 38.18
CA ARG A 11 -3.58 23.16 37.32
C ARG A 11 -3.66 24.67 37.23
N GLU A 12 -3.53 25.36 38.35
CA GLU A 12 -3.62 26.82 38.40
C GLU A 12 -2.44 27.49 37.69
N GLN A 13 -1.23 26.95 37.84
CA GLN A 13 -0.07 27.41 37.09
C GLN A 13 -0.25 27.22 35.58
N LEU A 14 -0.82 26.09 35.14
CA LEU A 14 -1.09 25.84 33.73
C LEU A 14 -2.15 26.80 33.19
N LYS A 15 -3.24 27.02 33.94
CA LYS A 15 -4.27 28.02 33.59
C LYS A 15 -3.66 29.40 33.44
N GLN A 16 -2.87 29.86 34.41
CA GLN A 16 -2.22 31.16 34.34
C GLN A 16 -1.27 31.27 33.14
N TRP A 17 -0.50 30.22 32.84
CA TRP A 17 0.39 30.20 31.67
C TRP A 17 -0.40 30.33 30.37
N LEU A 18 -1.51 29.59 30.21
CA LEU A 18 -2.36 29.67 29.03
C LEU A 18 -3.08 31.02 28.89
N GLN A 19 -3.50 31.63 30.00
CA GLN A 19 -4.04 33.00 30.01
C GLN A 19 -2.97 34.02 29.56
N ASN A 20 -1.73 33.84 29.99
CA ASN A 20 -0.60 34.67 29.55
C ASN A 20 -0.32 34.45 28.05
N LEU A 21 -0.40 33.21 27.55
CA LEU A 21 -0.29 32.90 26.12
C LEU A 21 -1.35 33.64 25.29
N ILE A 22 -2.62 33.55 25.68
CA ILE A 22 -3.72 34.25 24.99
C ILE A 22 -3.47 35.77 25.01
N THR A 23 -3.03 36.31 26.14
CA THR A 23 -2.80 37.75 26.31
C THR A 23 -1.65 38.23 25.42
N ALA A 24 -0.49 37.57 25.50
CA ALA A 24 0.69 37.90 24.70
C ALA A 24 0.40 37.76 23.19
N PHE A 25 -0.29 36.70 22.79
CA PHE A 25 -0.71 36.51 21.40
C PHE A 25 -1.59 37.66 20.89
N ARG A 26 -2.59 38.08 21.68
CA ARG A 26 -3.48 39.21 21.31
C ARG A 26 -2.75 40.55 21.26
N GLU A 27 -1.74 40.75 22.10
CA GLU A 27 -0.88 41.94 22.04
C GLU A 27 -0.05 41.98 20.76
N GLU A 28 0.53 40.85 20.34
CA GLU A 28 1.26 40.78 19.06
C GLU A 28 0.33 40.91 17.85
N ILE A 29 -0.88 40.34 17.88
CA ILE A 29 -1.87 40.50 16.80
C ILE A 29 -2.20 41.97 16.53
N LYS A 30 -2.30 42.80 17.58
CA LYS A 30 -2.61 44.24 17.42
C LYS A 30 -1.55 44.99 16.63
N LYS A 31 -0.34 44.43 16.52
CA LYS A 31 0.77 45.00 15.75
C LYS A 31 0.72 44.60 14.26
N LEU A 32 -0.10 43.62 13.91
CA LEU A 32 -0.26 43.13 12.54
C LEU A 32 -1.12 44.07 11.70
N THR A 33 -0.94 44.02 10.38
CA THR A 33 -1.79 44.74 9.42
C THR A 33 -3.22 44.20 9.41
N SER A 34 -4.18 44.97 8.90
CA SER A 34 -5.59 44.54 8.82
C SER A 34 -5.78 43.23 8.04
N GLU A 35 -4.98 43.01 6.98
CA GLU A 35 -5.02 41.77 6.20
C GLU A 35 -4.52 40.57 7.00
N GLU A 36 -3.42 40.74 7.73
CA GLU A 36 -2.86 39.72 8.62
C GLU A 36 -3.80 39.39 9.79
N GLN A 37 -4.47 40.40 10.35
CA GLN A 37 -5.48 40.18 11.40
C GLN A 37 -6.66 39.35 10.89
N ILE A 38 -7.11 39.58 9.65
CA ILE A 38 -8.18 38.76 9.04
C ILE A 38 -7.74 37.29 8.90
N ALA A 39 -6.47 37.05 8.59
CA ALA A 39 -5.92 35.70 8.42
C ALA A 39 -5.89 34.88 9.73
N VAL A 40 -5.92 35.54 10.90
CA VAL A 40 -5.95 34.87 12.21
C VAL A 40 -7.13 33.90 12.30
N SER A 41 -8.32 34.33 11.87
CA SER A 41 -9.54 33.51 11.84
C SER A 41 -9.43 32.26 10.97
N ARG A 42 -8.43 32.17 10.09
CA ARG A 42 -8.17 31.01 9.22
C ARG A 42 -7.03 30.12 9.73
N SER A 43 -6.26 30.59 10.70
CA SER A 43 -5.13 29.87 11.29
C SER A 43 -5.58 28.81 12.30
N LEU A 44 -4.74 27.81 12.55
CA LEU A 44 -4.94 26.81 13.60
C LEU A 44 -4.35 27.24 14.96
N VAL A 45 -4.02 28.53 15.09
CA VAL A 45 -3.45 29.15 16.30
C VAL A 45 -4.27 30.34 16.78
N ASP A 46 -5.55 30.37 16.39
CA ASP A 46 -6.45 31.48 16.68
C ASP A 46 -6.86 31.53 18.16
N LEU A 47 -6.28 32.48 18.88
CA LEU A 47 -6.63 32.80 20.28
C LEU A 47 -7.33 34.17 20.40
N THR A 48 -8.05 34.61 19.36
CA THR A 48 -8.83 35.87 19.39
C THR A 48 -10.04 35.77 20.33
N GLN A 49 -10.76 36.88 20.56
CA GLN A 49 -11.90 36.89 21.48
C GLN A 49 -13.19 36.47 20.74
N PRO A 50 -14.05 35.61 21.33
CA PRO A 50 -13.88 34.92 22.62
C PRO A 50 -13.02 33.65 22.49
N CYS A 51 -12.12 33.39 23.45
CA CYS A 51 -11.30 32.16 23.45
C CYS A 51 -11.48 31.39 24.75
N GLN A 52 -11.80 30.10 24.65
CA GLN A 52 -11.80 29.14 25.75
C GLN A 52 -10.82 27.99 25.46
N MET A 53 -10.29 27.37 26.51
CA MET A 53 -9.41 26.22 26.39
C MET A 53 -9.83 25.07 27.30
N LEU A 54 -9.91 23.87 26.75
CA LEU A 54 -9.99 22.62 27.51
C LEU A 54 -8.68 21.87 27.38
N VAL A 55 -8.13 21.38 28.49
CA VAL A 55 -6.85 20.66 28.48
C VAL A 55 -7.01 19.29 29.11
N ILE A 56 -6.62 18.24 28.40
CA ILE A 56 -6.37 16.91 28.96
C ILE A 56 -4.87 16.83 29.24
N TRP A 57 -4.49 16.47 30.47
CA TRP A 57 -3.09 16.35 30.87
C TRP A 57 -2.82 14.94 31.39
N ALA A 58 -1.94 14.22 30.72
CA ALA A 58 -1.57 12.86 31.06
C ALA A 58 -0.12 12.77 31.54
N LYS A 59 0.20 11.81 32.42
CA LYS A 59 1.53 11.58 32.99
C LYS A 59 2.14 10.26 32.52
N GLU A 60 3.48 10.28 32.46
CA GLU A 60 4.34 9.09 32.32
C GLU A 60 3.97 8.15 31.16
N PRO A 61 4.38 8.46 29.93
CA PRO A 61 4.96 9.72 29.46
C PRO A 61 4.01 10.93 29.56
N GLU A 62 4.58 12.11 29.79
CA GLU A 62 3.80 13.34 29.89
C GLU A 62 3.39 13.87 28.51
N PHE A 63 2.12 14.23 28.34
CA PHE A 63 1.60 14.92 27.16
C PHE A 63 0.31 15.67 27.50
N GLN A 64 -0.07 16.61 26.63
CA GLN A 64 -1.29 17.39 26.77
C GLN A 64 -2.05 17.45 25.44
N ILE A 65 -3.38 17.34 25.52
CA ILE A 65 -4.29 17.57 24.39
C ILE A 65 -5.10 18.82 24.72
N ILE A 66 -5.03 19.85 23.88
CA ILE A 66 -5.64 21.15 24.12
C ILE A 66 -6.70 21.42 23.06
N PHE A 67 -7.91 21.75 23.48
CA PHE A 67 -8.99 22.21 22.60
C PHE A 67 -9.11 23.73 22.76
N VAL A 68 -8.96 24.47 21.66
CA VAL A 68 -9.19 25.92 21.58
C VAL A 68 -10.54 26.16 20.93
N ILE A 69 -11.39 26.94 21.59
CA ILE A 69 -12.81 27.05 21.27
C ILE A 69 -13.22 28.52 21.28
N HIS A 70 -14.12 28.90 20.37
CA HIS A 70 -14.64 30.26 20.24
C HIS A 70 -16.16 30.29 20.47
N LEU A 71 -16.58 30.29 21.74
CA LEU A 71 -18.00 30.37 22.15
C LEU A 71 -18.32 31.74 22.73
N SER A 72 -19.37 32.37 22.22
CA SER A 72 -19.82 33.70 22.67
C SER A 72 -20.62 33.65 23.98
N GLU A 73 -21.15 32.47 24.30
CA GLU A 73 -21.93 32.18 25.50
C GLU A 73 -21.07 31.97 26.74
N LEU A 74 -19.75 31.80 26.57
CA LEU A 74 -18.80 31.57 27.66
C LEU A 74 -17.89 32.76 27.87
N GLU A 75 -17.39 32.89 29.10
CA GLU A 75 -16.42 33.92 29.43
C GLU A 75 -15.15 33.78 28.58
N ASP A 76 -14.60 34.91 28.16
CA ASP A 76 -13.33 34.96 27.46
C ASP A 76 -12.19 34.55 28.40
N LYS A 77 -11.20 33.79 27.89
CA LYS A 77 -10.13 33.17 28.67
C LYS A 77 -10.61 32.19 29.74
N TYR A 78 -11.79 31.59 29.55
CA TYR A 78 -12.23 30.45 30.36
C TYR A 78 -11.34 29.23 30.05
N ILE A 79 -10.66 28.69 31.06
CA ILE A 79 -9.74 27.55 30.92
C ILE A 79 -10.09 26.45 31.92
N GLU A 80 -10.32 25.25 31.40
CA GLU A 80 -10.59 24.06 32.18
C GLU A 80 -9.50 23.01 31.97
N VAL A 81 -8.96 22.47 33.06
CA VAL A 81 -7.83 21.52 33.04
C VAL A 81 -8.25 20.21 33.69
N TYR A 82 -8.21 19.15 32.89
CA TYR A 82 -8.52 17.76 33.22
C TYR A 82 -7.22 16.96 33.35
N GLY A 83 -6.70 16.84 34.57
CA GLY A 83 -5.45 16.12 34.87
C GLY A 83 -4.59 16.88 35.88
N PRO A 84 -3.31 16.54 36.09
CA PRO A 84 -2.61 15.46 35.43
C PRO A 84 -3.12 14.08 35.88
N THR A 85 -3.34 13.16 34.94
CA THR A 85 -3.86 11.80 35.16
C THR A 85 -2.84 10.76 34.68
N GLU A 86 -2.71 9.65 35.39
CA GLU A 86 -1.83 8.54 34.97
C GLU A 86 -2.32 7.90 33.67
N ASN A 87 -1.41 7.53 32.77
CA ASN A 87 -1.76 7.04 31.43
C ASN A 87 -2.62 5.75 31.45
N ASP A 88 -2.47 4.89 32.44
CA ASP A 88 -3.26 3.67 32.62
C ASP A 88 -4.74 3.96 32.96
N LYS A 89 -5.04 5.18 33.45
CA LYS A 89 -6.39 5.64 33.82
C LYS A 89 -6.96 6.66 32.84
N LEU A 90 -6.19 7.06 31.83
CA LEU A 90 -6.54 8.20 30.97
C LEU A 90 -7.85 7.99 30.20
N ILE A 91 -8.09 6.78 29.65
CA ILE A 91 -9.30 6.50 28.86
C ILE A 91 -10.55 6.61 29.74
N VAL A 92 -10.55 5.94 30.90
CA VAL A 92 -11.65 6.00 31.87
C VAL A 92 -11.88 7.45 32.31
N PHE A 93 -10.81 8.20 32.57
CA PHE A 93 -10.89 9.60 32.96
C PHE A 93 -11.48 10.51 31.86
N ILE A 94 -11.15 10.26 30.60
CA ILE A 94 -11.73 10.98 29.46
C ILE A 94 -13.24 10.72 29.38
N GLU A 95 -13.66 9.47 29.46
CA GLU A 95 -15.06 9.07 29.35
C GLU A 95 -15.91 9.57 30.53
N GLU A 96 -15.38 9.48 31.74
CA GLU A 96 -16.13 9.79 32.95
C GLU A 96 -16.23 11.29 33.26
N TYR A 97 -15.22 12.07 32.87
CA TYR A 97 -15.12 13.48 33.26
C TYR A 97 -15.07 14.41 32.05
N PHE A 98 -14.11 14.22 31.14
CA PHE A 98 -13.86 15.16 30.04
C PHE A 98 -15.03 15.22 29.04
N LEU A 99 -15.48 14.07 28.53
CA LEU A 99 -16.58 14.01 27.54
C LEU A 99 -17.93 14.44 28.11
N LYS A 100 -18.07 14.56 29.43
CA LYS A 100 -19.27 15.07 30.10
C LYS A 100 -19.27 16.60 30.24
N SER A 101 -18.17 17.28 29.92
CA SER A 101 -18.13 18.75 29.93
C SER A 101 -19.24 19.33 29.05
N PRO A 102 -19.98 20.34 29.53
CA PRO A 102 -20.98 21.03 28.72
C PRO A 102 -20.41 21.58 27.41
N ILE A 103 -19.11 21.94 27.41
CA ILE A 103 -18.42 22.53 26.26
C ILE A 103 -18.28 21.53 25.10
N ILE A 104 -18.13 20.23 25.39
CA ILE A 104 -18.03 19.18 24.36
C ILE A 104 -19.32 19.05 23.54
N LYS A 105 -20.47 19.39 24.12
CA LYS A 105 -21.76 19.40 23.39
C LYS A 105 -21.76 20.43 22.26
N PHE A 106 -21.04 21.55 22.41
CA PHE A 106 -20.94 22.59 21.39
C PHE A 106 -19.98 22.21 20.27
N ILE A 107 -18.87 21.53 20.59
CA ILE A 107 -17.94 21.03 19.57
C ILE A 107 -18.57 19.90 18.75
N GLY A 108 -19.31 19.01 19.42
CA GLY A 108 -19.78 17.75 18.87
C GLY A 108 -18.94 16.60 19.41
N ARG A 109 -19.59 15.71 20.17
CA ARG A 109 -18.92 14.61 20.88
C ARG A 109 -18.14 13.68 19.93
N GLU A 110 -18.74 13.32 18.81
CA GLU A 110 -18.14 12.42 17.81
C GLU A 110 -16.82 12.99 17.25
N LEU A 111 -16.80 14.28 16.89
CA LEU A 111 -15.60 14.96 16.39
C LEU A 111 -14.46 14.96 17.42
N VAL A 112 -14.82 15.13 18.70
CA VAL A 112 -13.86 15.10 19.81
C VAL A 112 -13.32 13.67 20.02
N GLU A 113 -14.19 12.66 20.00
CA GLU A 113 -13.80 11.26 20.14
C GLU A 113 -12.87 10.81 19.00
N ASP A 114 -13.19 11.17 17.76
CA ASP A 114 -12.37 10.86 16.58
C ASP A 114 -10.97 11.49 16.66
N PHE A 115 -10.92 12.77 17.03
CA PHE A 115 -9.66 13.48 17.24
C PHE A 115 -8.83 12.86 18.37
N LEU A 116 -9.44 12.57 19.52
CA LEU A 116 -8.75 11.92 20.63
C LEU A 116 -8.22 10.55 20.24
N ALA A 117 -9.01 9.73 19.53
CA ALA A 117 -8.58 8.43 19.06
C ALA A 117 -7.37 8.52 18.11
N HIS A 118 -7.35 9.53 17.23
CA HIS A 118 -6.22 9.79 16.34
C HIS A 118 -4.96 10.20 17.11
N GLU A 119 -5.06 11.20 17.98
CA GLU A 119 -3.92 11.74 18.72
C GLU A 119 -3.34 10.72 19.73
N LEU A 120 -4.18 9.91 20.37
CA LEU A 120 -3.72 8.84 21.27
C LEU A 120 -2.94 7.75 20.54
N ARG A 121 -3.29 7.43 19.28
CA ARG A 121 -2.50 6.52 18.43
C ARG A 121 -1.13 7.12 18.09
N ILE A 122 -1.08 8.42 17.80
CA ILE A 122 0.19 9.15 17.58
C ILE A 122 1.07 9.09 18.84
N ILE A 123 0.48 9.34 20.02
CA ILE A 123 1.19 9.29 21.30
C ILE A 123 1.73 7.90 21.61
N HIS A 124 0.92 6.86 21.40
CA HIS A 124 1.38 5.47 21.54
C HIS A 124 2.63 5.20 20.68
N ASN A 125 2.63 5.74 19.46
CA ASN A 125 3.78 5.65 18.57
C ASN A 125 4.98 6.49 19.02
N PHE A 126 4.80 7.66 19.61
CA PHE A 126 5.92 8.50 20.08
C PHE A 126 6.65 7.91 21.28
N TYR A 127 5.91 7.29 22.20
CA TYR A 127 6.45 6.81 23.47
C TYR A 127 6.62 5.29 23.54
N GLY A 128 6.75 4.64 22.38
CA GLY A 128 7.19 3.25 22.34
C GLY A 128 8.52 3.08 23.12
N PRO A 129 8.74 1.96 23.81
CA PRO A 129 9.88 1.76 24.73
C PRO A 129 11.27 1.89 24.08
N LEU A 130 11.30 1.88 22.75
CA LEU A 130 12.50 1.94 21.91
C LEU A 130 12.67 3.33 21.25
N LYS A 131 11.87 4.33 21.63
CA LYS A 131 12.00 5.72 21.18
C LYS A 131 12.33 6.61 22.37
N SER A 132 13.24 7.56 22.15
CA SER A 132 13.45 8.64 23.11
C SER A 132 12.17 9.47 23.19
N PRO A 133 11.72 9.86 24.40
CA PRO A 133 10.62 10.79 24.56
C PRO A 133 10.84 12.02 23.66
N PRO A 134 9.86 12.42 22.82
CA PRO A 134 9.97 13.65 22.05
C PRO A 134 10.23 14.84 22.99
N LYS A 135 10.99 15.83 22.49
CA LYS A 135 11.10 17.12 23.17
C LYS A 135 9.72 17.75 23.30
N THR A 136 9.56 18.64 24.27
CA THR A 136 8.31 19.38 24.42
C THR A 136 8.07 20.24 23.19
N SER A 137 6.94 20.02 22.51
CA SER A 137 6.51 20.81 21.36
C SER A 137 5.03 20.59 21.04
N ILE A 138 4.42 21.54 20.36
CA ILE A 138 3.10 21.36 19.74
C ILE A 138 3.32 20.59 18.42
N VAL A 139 3.01 19.29 18.42
CA VAL A 139 3.32 18.37 17.31
C VAL A 139 2.19 18.26 16.28
N SER A 140 0.97 18.59 16.68
CA SER A 140 -0.23 18.43 15.86
C SER A 140 -1.21 19.58 16.13
N LYS A 141 -1.90 20.04 15.07
CA LYS A 141 -2.99 21.01 15.14
C LYS A 141 -4.06 20.62 14.12
N TRP A 142 -5.32 20.54 14.54
CA TRP A 142 -6.45 20.13 13.69
C TRP A 142 -7.63 21.07 13.84
N LEU A 143 -8.30 21.37 12.72
CA LEU A 143 -9.62 22.00 12.75
C LEU A 143 -10.67 20.92 12.96
N LEU A 144 -11.40 20.96 14.07
CA LEU A 144 -12.44 19.97 14.40
C LEU A 144 -13.77 20.31 13.73
N SER A 145 -14.22 21.56 13.90
CA SER A 145 -15.45 22.06 13.31
C SER A 145 -15.19 23.36 12.55
N PRO A 146 -15.39 23.38 11.22
CA PRO A 146 -15.33 24.60 10.42
C PRO A 146 -16.64 25.40 10.43
N LYS A 147 -17.72 24.85 11.02
CA LYS A 147 -19.03 25.52 11.09
C LYS A 147 -19.00 26.64 12.15
N GLU A 148 -20.12 27.32 12.33
CA GLU A 148 -20.36 28.57 13.10
C GLU A 148 -19.57 28.77 14.42
N GLN A 149 -19.08 27.70 15.05
CA GLN A 149 -18.20 27.72 16.22
C GLN A 149 -16.88 27.00 15.90
N LYS A 150 -15.84 27.79 15.60
CA LYS A 150 -14.50 27.28 15.29
C LYS A 150 -13.91 26.59 16.51
N SER A 151 -13.51 25.33 16.34
CA SER A 151 -12.82 24.53 17.35
C SER A 151 -11.56 23.91 16.78
N ILE A 152 -10.45 24.02 17.53
CA ILE A 152 -9.12 23.57 17.12
C ILE A 152 -8.59 22.61 18.19
N GLY A 153 -8.04 21.47 17.78
CA GLY A 153 -7.36 20.52 18.65
C GLY A 153 -5.85 20.60 18.48
N TRP A 154 -5.10 20.63 19.57
CA TRP A 154 -3.63 20.57 19.59
C TRP A 154 -3.16 19.33 20.35
N LEU A 155 -2.10 18.69 19.84
CA LEU A 155 -1.31 17.73 20.62
C LEU A 155 0.02 18.34 21.01
N VAL A 156 0.32 18.27 22.30
CA VAL A 156 1.59 18.70 22.89
C VAL A 156 2.30 17.49 23.46
N THR A 157 3.52 17.24 23.00
CA THR A 157 4.42 16.29 23.67
C THR A 157 5.00 16.96 24.91
N GLY A 158 4.97 16.31 26.08
CA GLY A 158 5.37 16.92 27.36
C GLY A 158 4.38 17.95 27.91
N ASN A 159 4.85 18.80 28.84
CA ASN A 159 4.08 19.90 29.41
C ASN A 159 4.30 21.21 28.63
N ILE A 160 3.23 21.83 28.11
CA ILE A 160 3.30 23.08 27.34
C ILE A 160 3.97 24.23 28.11
N GLN A 161 3.92 24.21 29.45
CA GLN A 161 4.57 25.22 30.30
C GLN A 161 6.10 25.24 30.17
N ASN A 162 6.69 24.16 29.64
CA ASN A 162 8.13 24.07 29.37
C ASN A 162 8.53 24.76 28.06
N LEU A 163 7.56 25.22 27.25
CA LEU A 163 7.84 26.03 26.07
C LEU A 163 8.12 27.47 26.48
N ASP A 164 9.03 28.13 25.76
CA ASP A 164 9.21 29.57 25.89
C ASP A 164 7.97 30.29 25.34
N LEU A 165 7.34 31.10 26.18
CA LEU A 165 6.09 31.79 25.87
C LEU A 165 6.26 32.71 24.65
N LYS A 166 7.38 33.44 24.60
CA LYS A 166 7.64 34.42 23.56
C LYS A 166 7.93 33.71 22.23
N GLU A 167 8.79 32.69 22.22
CA GLU A 167 9.07 31.90 21.03
C GLU A 167 7.81 31.22 20.49
N THR A 168 6.93 30.75 21.37
CA THR A 168 5.65 30.14 21.01
C THR A 168 4.74 31.15 20.30
N VAL A 169 4.57 32.35 20.88
CA VAL A 169 3.79 33.44 20.27
C VAL A 169 4.41 33.88 18.95
N ASP A 170 5.72 34.10 18.90
CA ASP A 170 6.44 34.46 17.67
C ASP A 170 6.23 33.41 16.56
N GLY A 171 6.20 32.13 16.93
CA GLY A 171 5.87 31.03 16.03
C GLY A 171 4.44 31.11 15.48
N PHE A 172 3.46 31.39 16.33
CA PHE A 172 2.06 31.57 15.92
C PHE A 172 1.88 32.78 15.00
N ILE A 173 2.53 33.91 15.32
CA ILE A 173 2.48 35.12 14.50
C ILE A 173 3.11 34.88 13.13
N LYS A 174 4.23 34.17 13.05
CA LYS A 174 4.83 33.77 11.77
C LYS A 174 3.89 32.90 10.94
N GLU A 175 3.17 31.97 11.56
CA GLU A 175 2.17 31.13 10.89
C GLU A 175 1.05 31.99 10.29
N ILE A 176 0.52 32.95 11.06
CA ILE A 176 -0.52 33.90 10.62
C ILE A 176 -0.03 34.77 9.47
N ILE A 177 1.15 35.39 9.58
CA ILE A 177 1.73 36.22 8.51
C ILE A 177 1.92 35.39 7.23
N SER A 178 2.35 34.13 7.36
CA SER A 178 2.48 33.24 6.22
C SER A 178 1.13 32.90 5.58
N ALA A 179 0.06 32.76 6.38
CA ALA A 179 -1.30 32.52 5.90
C ALA A 179 -1.99 33.77 5.33
N ALA A 180 -1.56 34.97 5.75
CA ALA A 180 -2.07 36.26 5.31
C ALA A 180 -1.58 36.66 3.93
N LYS A 181 -0.36 36.24 3.57
CA LYS A 181 0.13 36.40 2.21
C LYS A 181 -0.93 35.80 1.28
N PRO A 182 -1.47 36.57 0.31
CA PRO A 182 -2.36 35.98 -0.68
C PRO A 182 -1.63 34.75 -1.19
N LEU A 183 -2.34 33.62 -1.21
CA LEU A 183 -1.95 32.51 -2.07
C LEU A 183 -1.88 33.15 -3.45
N GLN A 184 -0.70 33.67 -3.83
CA GLN A 184 -0.36 33.82 -5.22
C GLN A 184 -0.68 32.43 -5.74
N PRO A 185 -1.67 32.27 -6.63
CA PRO A 185 -1.81 31.00 -7.30
C PRO A 185 -0.43 30.83 -7.90
N ALA A 186 0.39 29.98 -7.29
CA ALA A 186 1.63 29.57 -7.91
C ALA A 186 1.13 29.14 -9.28
N PRO A 187 1.54 29.82 -10.37
CA PRO A 187 1.06 29.44 -11.70
C PRO A 187 1.25 27.95 -11.71
N PRO A 188 0.17 27.15 -11.91
CA PRO A 188 0.19 25.73 -11.63
C PRO A 188 1.46 25.26 -12.26
N LYS A 189 2.44 24.90 -11.42
CA LYS A 189 3.68 24.36 -11.92
C LYS A 189 3.15 23.05 -12.43
N GLU A 190 2.82 23.00 -13.71
CA GLU A 190 2.34 21.81 -14.39
C GLU A 190 3.52 20.87 -14.28
N GLU A 191 3.61 20.20 -13.13
CA GLU A 191 4.64 19.26 -12.85
C GLU A 191 4.49 18.23 -13.93
N ARG A 192 5.54 18.10 -14.73
CA ARG A 192 5.50 17.23 -15.89
C ARG A 192 5.19 15.83 -15.40
N LYS A 193 3.99 15.36 -15.73
CA LYS A 193 3.55 14.00 -15.41
C LYS A 193 4.46 13.04 -16.18
N ILE A 194 5.16 12.18 -15.46
CA ILE A 194 5.99 11.12 -16.04
C ILE A 194 5.12 9.90 -16.31
N LEU A 195 4.22 9.58 -15.36
CA LEU A 195 3.29 8.46 -15.46
C LEU A 195 2.02 8.79 -14.67
N GLU A 196 0.87 8.53 -15.29
CA GLU A 196 -0.45 8.54 -14.66
C GLU A 196 -1.16 7.26 -15.09
N GLY A 197 -1.57 6.43 -14.13
CA GLY A 197 -2.16 5.11 -14.41
C GLY A 197 -2.29 4.25 -13.16
N PHE A 198 -2.06 2.94 -13.28
CA PHE A 198 -2.16 1.99 -12.17
C PHE A 198 -0.86 1.23 -11.94
N GLY A 199 -0.66 0.77 -10.71
CA GLY A 199 0.45 -0.09 -10.35
C GLY A 199 0.14 -1.00 -9.16
N ALA A 200 1.02 -1.97 -8.97
CA ALA A 200 0.98 -2.91 -7.85
C ALA A 200 2.40 -3.30 -7.44
N TYR A 201 2.55 -3.78 -6.21
CA TYR A 201 3.80 -4.40 -5.77
C TYR A 201 3.99 -5.76 -6.41
N ILE A 202 5.20 -6.10 -6.84
CA ILE A 202 5.59 -7.49 -7.12
C ILE A 202 5.48 -8.29 -5.82
N TYR A 203 4.89 -9.48 -5.87
CA TYR A 203 4.66 -10.32 -4.70
C TYR A 203 5.05 -11.79 -5.01
N PRO A 204 5.81 -12.49 -4.16
CA PRO A 204 6.49 -12.00 -2.95
C PRO A 204 7.35 -10.75 -3.18
N PRO A 205 7.51 -9.88 -2.16
CA PRO A 205 8.19 -8.60 -2.34
C PRO A 205 9.65 -8.78 -2.75
N VAL A 206 10.11 -7.94 -3.68
CA VAL A 206 11.48 -7.96 -4.22
C VAL A 206 12.19 -6.63 -3.97
N TRP A 207 13.52 -6.65 -4.06
CA TRP A 207 14.35 -5.46 -4.21
C TRP A 207 14.86 -5.39 -5.65
N ILE A 208 14.79 -4.21 -6.26
CA ILE A 208 15.40 -3.95 -7.57
C ILE A 208 16.73 -3.21 -7.35
N GLY A 209 17.82 -3.75 -7.89
CA GLY A 209 19.18 -3.26 -7.67
C GLY A 209 19.79 -3.87 -6.40
N GLU A 210 20.07 -3.05 -5.39
CA GLU A 210 20.64 -3.49 -4.12
C GLU A 210 19.63 -3.37 -2.98
N GLU A 211 19.68 -4.30 -2.04
CA GLU A 211 18.94 -4.21 -0.78
C GLU A 211 19.30 -2.93 -0.03
N SER A 212 18.28 -2.19 0.41
CA SER A 212 18.52 -0.98 1.20
C SER A 212 19.09 -1.36 2.57
N LYS A 213 20.33 -0.95 2.81
CA LYS A 213 20.97 -1.12 4.11
C LYS A 213 20.44 -0.06 5.06
N PRO A 214 20.01 -0.44 6.28
CA PRO A 214 19.60 0.53 7.28
C PRO A 214 20.76 1.49 7.57
N LYS A 215 20.51 2.79 7.36
CA LYS A 215 21.45 3.90 7.52
C LYS A 215 21.65 4.28 9.00
N SER A 216 20.70 3.91 9.86
CA SER A 216 20.74 4.19 11.29
C SER A 216 20.48 2.95 12.13
N PHE A 217 20.88 2.99 13.41
CA PHE A 217 20.54 1.94 14.37
C PHE A 217 19.03 1.84 14.61
N GLY A 218 18.31 2.96 14.51
CA GLY A 218 16.84 2.97 14.52
C GLY A 218 16.27 2.14 13.38
N GLU A 219 16.74 2.33 12.15
CA GLU A 219 16.33 1.51 11.00
C GLU A 219 16.76 0.04 11.14
N LYS A 220 17.84 -0.27 11.86
CA LYS A 220 18.19 -1.68 12.17
C LYS A 220 17.22 -2.34 13.14
N ILE A 221 16.68 -1.59 14.10
CA ILE A 221 15.73 -2.09 15.11
C ILE A 221 14.32 -2.18 14.52
N TRP A 222 13.90 -1.15 13.79
CA TRP A 222 12.53 -0.99 13.30
C TRP A 222 12.33 -1.50 11.87
N GLY A 223 13.41 -1.92 11.21
CA GLY A 223 13.44 -2.16 9.77
C GLY A 223 13.71 -0.87 8.99
N THR A 224 14.33 -1.01 7.82
CA THR A 224 14.50 0.10 6.88
C THR A 224 13.11 0.56 6.45
N SER A 225 12.75 1.82 6.69
CA SER A 225 11.41 2.32 6.35
C SER A 225 11.21 2.19 4.84
N PHE A 226 10.40 1.21 4.41
CA PHE A 226 10.15 0.91 3.00
C PHE A 226 9.69 2.15 2.22
N TRP A 227 8.97 3.05 2.90
CA TRP A 227 8.57 4.36 2.40
C TRP A 227 9.69 5.20 1.80
N LEU A 228 10.91 5.12 2.34
CA LEU A 228 12.04 5.93 1.88
C LEU A 228 12.44 5.59 0.44
N HIS A 229 12.13 4.36 -0.02
CA HIS A 229 12.49 3.86 -1.34
C HIS A 229 11.31 3.82 -2.32
N ARG A 230 10.10 4.17 -1.86
CA ARG A 230 8.87 4.10 -2.68
C ARG A 230 8.91 5.06 -3.89
N GLU A 231 9.66 6.16 -3.76
CA GLU A 231 9.83 7.18 -4.79
C GLU A 231 11.13 6.98 -5.58
N GLU A 232 12.02 6.08 -5.12
CA GLU A 232 13.27 5.76 -5.79
C GLU A 232 12.98 4.88 -7.02
N LYS A 233 12.95 5.53 -8.18
CA LYS A 233 12.78 4.88 -9.49
C LYS A 233 14.03 4.04 -9.80
N ALA A 234 13.88 2.72 -9.82
CA ALA A 234 14.96 1.80 -10.23
C ALA A 234 15.00 1.63 -11.75
N LEU A 235 13.83 1.70 -12.41
CA LEU A 235 13.73 1.64 -13.86
C LEU A 235 12.63 2.58 -14.35
N VAL A 236 12.93 3.36 -15.38
CA VAL A 236 11.96 4.14 -16.15
C VAL A 236 12.06 3.67 -17.61
N SER A 237 10.99 3.10 -18.13
CA SER A 237 10.97 2.49 -19.46
C SER A 237 9.60 2.68 -20.12
N LYS A 238 9.36 1.93 -21.20
CA LYS A 238 8.04 1.75 -21.79
C LYS A 238 7.70 0.26 -21.89
N TYR A 239 6.40 -0.04 -21.90
CA TYR A 239 5.85 -1.36 -22.20
C TYR A 239 4.68 -1.22 -23.17
N LYS A 240 4.78 -1.81 -24.37
CA LYS A 240 3.77 -1.66 -25.44
C LYS A 240 3.42 -0.19 -25.69
N GLY A 241 4.46 0.64 -25.76
CA GLY A 241 4.38 2.10 -25.98
C GLY A 241 3.97 2.95 -24.77
N ARG A 242 3.55 2.35 -23.65
CA ARG A 242 3.09 3.08 -22.45
C ARG A 242 4.24 3.33 -21.48
N PRO A 243 4.26 4.48 -20.76
CA PRO A 243 5.22 4.68 -19.68
C PRO A 243 5.16 3.54 -18.66
N LEU A 244 6.31 3.06 -18.22
CA LEU A 244 6.45 2.03 -17.19
C LEU A 244 7.50 2.48 -16.18
N ILE A 245 7.17 2.42 -14.90
CA ILE A 245 8.09 2.71 -13.81
C ILE A 245 8.17 1.48 -12.90
N VAL A 246 9.39 1.09 -12.54
CA VAL A 246 9.65 0.14 -11.47
C VAL A 246 10.47 0.84 -10.39
N THR A 247 10.01 0.80 -9.15
CA THR A 247 10.70 1.39 -8.01
C THR A 247 11.67 0.37 -7.39
N ARG A 248 12.57 0.87 -6.54
CA ARG A 248 13.55 0.04 -5.85
C ARG A 248 12.90 -1.02 -4.96
N ASP A 249 11.79 -0.70 -4.29
CA ASP A 249 11.05 -1.59 -3.39
C ASP A 249 10.12 -2.59 -4.11
N GLY A 250 10.21 -2.69 -5.44
CA GLY A 250 9.48 -3.68 -6.24
C GLY A 250 8.07 -3.25 -6.61
N TYR A 251 7.73 -1.97 -6.51
CA TYR A 251 6.49 -1.43 -7.06
C TYR A 251 6.62 -1.29 -8.59
N ILE A 252 5.62 -1.75 -9.34
CA ILE A 252 5.55 -1.60 -10.79
C ILE A 252 4.28 -0.85 -11.18
N ALA A 253 4.43 0.23 -11.94
CA ALA A 253 3.34 1.08 -12.41
C ALA A 253 3.39 1.27 -13.93
N ILE A 254 2.22 1.26 -14.57
CA ILE A 254 2.06 1.45 -16.00
C ILE A 254 1.11 2.64 -16.28
N GLY A 255 1.47 3.46 -17.26
CA GLY A 255 0.69 4.60 -17.72
C GLY A 255 -0.51 4.16 -18.58
N GLU A 256 -1.46 3.47 -17.97
CA GLU A 256 -2.74 3.05 -18.56
C GLU A 256 -3.86 3.48 -17.61
N ILE A 257 -4.85 4.21 -18.14
CA ILE A 257 -5.97 4.78 -17.36
C ILE A 257 -7.13 3.80 -17.23
N GLU A 258 -7.18 2.78 -18.08
CA GLU A 258 -8.17 1.72 -17.98
C GLU A 258 -7.69 0.64 -17.00
N ARG A 259 -8.28 0.61 -15.79
CA ARG A 259 -7.87 -0.28 -14.70
C ARG A 259 -7.70 -1.75 -15.11
N TRP A 260 -8.71 -2.32 -15.79
CA TRP A 260 -8.71 -3.73 -16.21
C TRP A 260 -7.59 -4.04 -17.21
N LYS A 261 -7.23 -3.07 -18.04
CA LYS A 261 -6.18 -3.19 -19.06
C LYS A 261 -4.79 -3.01 -18.45
N ALA A 262 -4.66 -2.12 -17.46
CA ALA A 262 -3.47 -2.02 -16.65
C ALA A 262 -3.19 -3.34 -15.90
N LEU A 263 -4.23 -3.97 -15.34
CA LEU A 263 -4.14 -5.29 -14.71
C LEU A 263 -3.57 -6.35 -15.66
N ASP A 264 -4.14 -6.45 -16.85
CA ASP A 264 -3.74 -7.40 -17.90
C ASP A 264 -2.28 -7.16 -18.33
N LEU A 265 -1.90 -5.91 -18.63
CA LEU A 265 -0.53 -5.55 -19.00
C LEU A 265 0.49 -5.82 -17.90
N LEU A 266 0.14 -5.58 -16.63
CA LEU A 266 1.02 -5.89 -15.51
C LEU A 266 1.18 -7.40 -15.37
N ASN A 267 0.11 -8.19 -15.46
CA ASN A 267 0.18 -9.65 -15.38
C ASN A 267 0.93 -10.30 -16.56
N GLU A 268 0.96 -9.67 -17.74
CA GLU A 268 1.87 -10.06 -18.83
C GLU A 268 3.35 -9.97 -18.40
N ILE A 269 3.73 -8.88 -17.71
CA ILE A 269 5.09 -8.71 -17.19
C ILE A 269 5.34 -9.75 -16.08
N ILE A 270 4.44 -9.85 -15.10
CA ILE A 270 4.56 -10.79 -13.97
C ILE A 270 4.67 -12.25 -14.44
N SER A 271 3.88 -12.68 -15.41
CA SER A 271 3.96 -14.05 -15.94
C SER A 271 5.32 -14.33 -16.61
N THR A 272 5.91 -13.32 -17.25
CA THR A 272 7.27 -13.42 -17.80
C THR A 272 8.34 -13.53 -16.72
N LEU A 273 8.18 -12.80 -15.61
CA LEU A 273 9.06 -12.94 -14.44
C LEU A 273 9.03 -14.39 -13.90
N LEU A 274 7.84 -14.99 -13.82
CA LEU A 274 7.64 -16.36 -13.33
C LEU A 274 8.39 -17.39 -14.17
N VAL A 275 8.22 -17.38 -15.49
CA VAL A 275 8.92 -18.33 -16.38
C VAL A 275 10.43 -18.10 -16.44
N CYS A 276 10.89 -16.91 -16.05
CA CYS A 276 12.31 -16.61 -15.87
C CYS A 276 12.86 -16.98 -14.47
N GLY A 277 12.08 -17.74 -13.69
CA GLY A 277 12.50 -18.28 -12.40
C GLY A 277 12.41 -17.30 -11.23
N VAL A 278 11.63 -16.21 -11.36
CA VAL A 278 11.30 -15.33 -10.23
C VAL A 278 9.96 -15.77 -9.67
N GLU A 279 9.93 -16.22 -8.42
CA GLU A 279 8.67 -16.55 -7.75
C GLU A 279 7.81 -15.30 -7.63
N VAL A 280 6.68 -15.28 -8.35
CA VAL A 280 5.74 -14.16 -8.35
C VAL A 280 4.30 -14.65 -8.48
N HIS A 281 3.37 -13.89 -7.93
CA HIS A 281 1.94 -14.18 -7.93
C HIS A 281 1.19 -13.21 -8.83
N ALA A 282 0.09 -13.68 -9.41
CA ALA A 282 -0.83 -12.87 -10.19
C ALA A 282 -1.35 -11.67 -9.38
N ILE A 283 -1.37 -10.51 -10.02
CA ILE A 283 -1.98 -9.29 -9.48
C ILE A 283 -3.49 -9.44 -9.60
N ARG A 284 -4.22 -9.16 -8.52
CA ARG A 284 -5.69 -9.12 -8.49
C ARG A 284 -6.18 -7.69 -8.65
N ASP A 285 -7.45 -7.52 -9.04
CA ASP A 285 -8.02 -6.17 -9.18
C ASP A 285 -7.93 -5.37 -7.88
N ILE A 286 -8.14 -6.01 -6.72
CA ILE A 286 -8.01 -5.35 -5.41
C ILE A 286 -6.59 -4.85 -5.10
N ASP A 287 -5.57 -5.42 -5.75
CA ASP A 287 -4.16 -5.06 -5.55
C ASP A 287 -3.75 -3.79 -6.32
N LEU A 288 -4.54 -3.37 -7.31
CA LEU A 288 -4.21 -2.21 -8.12
C LEU A 288 -4.47 -0.90 -7.38
N GLY A 289 -3.43 -0.08 -7.32
CA GLY A 289 -3.48 1.29 -6.84
C GLY A 289 -3.33 2.30 -7.97
N GLU A 290 -3.96 3.47 -7.87
CA GLU A 290 -3.66 4.57 -8.79
C GLU A 290 -2.26 5.09 -8.50
N SER A 291 -1.55 5.48 -9.55
CA SER A 291 -0.18 5.94 -9.51
C SER A 291 -0.03 7.23 -10.31
N LEU A 292 0.54 8.24 -9.67
CA LEU A 292 0.98 9.46 -10.32
C LEU A 292 2.45 9.70 -9.99
N PHE A 293 3.31 9.62 -11.00
CA PHE A 293 4.72 10.00 -10.89
C PHE A 293 4.95 11.33 -11.60
N THR A 294 5.55 12.27 -10.90
CA THR A 294 5.99 13.56 -11.42
C THR A 294 7.52 13.67 -11.33
N GLU A 295 8.07 14.80 -11.77
CA GLU A 295 9.49 15.12 -11.57
C GLU A 295 9.83 15.32 -10.08
N SER A 296 8.87 15.76 -9.26
CA SER A 296 9.09 16.10 -7.85
C SER A 296 8.80 14.95 -6.88
N GLY A 297 8.06 13.92 -7.30
CA GLY A 297 7.74 12.79 -6.42
C GLY A 297 6.76 11.80 -7.03
N ALA A 298 6.12 11.02 -6.16
CA ALA A 298 5.08 10.06 -6.53
C ALA A 298 3.91 10.12 -5.55
N LYS A 299 2.70 9.91 -6.06
CA LYS A 299 1.47 9.74 -5.28
C LYS A 299 0.85 8.41 -5.64
N PHE A 300 0.26 7.77 -4.63
CA PHE A 300 -0.35 6.48 -4.77
C PHE A 300 -1.68 6.41 -4.03
N SER A 301 -2.63 5.65 -4.56
CA SER A 301 -3.86 5.27 -3.86
C SER A 301 -3.97 3.75 -3.81
N TRP A 302 -4.58 3.18 -2.77
CA TRP A 302 -4.64 1.72 -2.60
C TRP A 302 -5.97 1.31 -2.00
N ASN A 303 -6.35 0.04 -2.20
CA ASN A 303 -7.37 -0.58 -1.38
C ASN A 303 -6.72 -1.12 -0.08
N PRO A 304 -7.09 -0.64 1.11
CA PRO A 304 -6.48 -1.07 2.37
C PRO A 304 -6.68 -2.56 2.69
N ILE A 305 -7.62 -3.24 2.02
CA ILE A 305 -7.92 -4.66 2.20
C ILE A 305 -6.94 -5.55 1.41
N SER A 306 -6.24 -5.03 0.40
CA SER A 306 -5.27 -5.82 -0.36
C SER A 306 -4.09 -6.23 0.53
N SER A 307 -3.74 -7.52 0.51
CA SER A 307 -2.53 -8.01 1.18
C SER A 307 -1.26 -7.35 0.65
N ARG A 308 -1.26 -6.89 -0.61
CA ARG A 308 -0.15 -6.11 -1.20
C ARG A 308 -0.14 -4.67 -0.70
N ALA A 309 -1.28 -4.07 -0.37
CA ALA A 309 -1.33 -2.74 0.24
C ALA A 309 -0.63 -2.71 1.61
N TRP A 310 -0.50 -3.85 2.30
CA TRP A 310 0.23 -3.93 3.56
C TRP A 310 1.73 -3.69 3.36
N LEU A 311 2.28 -3.97 2.17
CA LEU A 311 3.66 -3.58 1.84
C LEU A 311 3.84 -2.06 1.82
N HIS A 312 2.75 -1.31 1.66
CA HIS A 312 2.76 0.14 1.73
C HIS A 312 2.70 0.67 3.16
N TYR A 313 1.92 0.08 4.07
CA TYR A 313 1.71 0.59 5.44
C TYR A 313 2.55 -0.15 6.50
N PRO A 314 3.77 0.28 6.88
CA PRO A 314 4.54 -0.29 7.97
C PRO A 314 4.07 0.21 9.35
N GLU A 315 3.25 1.25 9.42
CA GLU A 315 2.68 1.74 10.68
C GLU A 315 1.73 0.72 11.32
N THR A 316 1.14 -0.17 10.51
CA THR A 316 0.34 -1.31 10.99
C THR A 316 1.18 -2.56 11.26
N LEU A 317 2.48 -2.54 10.95
CA LEU A 317 3.37 -3.71 10.94
C LEU A 317 4.38 -3.73 12.09
N LEU A 318 3.93 -3.42 13.31
CA LEU A 318 4.76 -3.54 14.51
C LEU A 318 5.25 -4.98 14.79
N TYR A 319 4.80 -6.01 14.06
CA TYR A 319 4.97 -7.40 14.50
C TYR A 319 5.29 -8.46 13.44
N HIS A 320 5.55 -8.15 12.17
CA HIS A 320 5.86 -9.21 11.18
C HIS A 320 7.28 -9.06 10.61
N PRO A 321 8.19 -10.03 10.86
CA PRO A 321 9.44 -10.09 10.14
C PRO A 321 9.09 -10.27 8.66
N PHE A 322 9.37 -9.25 7.85
CA PHE A 322 9.16 -9.36 6.42
C PHE A 322 9.95 -10.57 5.90
N PRO A 323 9.34 -11.42 5.05
CA PRO A 323 10.09 -12.47 4.41
C PRO A 323 11.25 -11.84 3.63
N LYS A 324 12.40 -12.53 3.65
CA LYS A 324 13.59 -12.09 2.92
C LYS A 324 13.22 -11.84 1.47
N ARG A 325 13.42 -10.61 0.99
CA ARG A 325 13.11 -10.22 -0.38
C ARG A 325 14.14 -10.78 -1.34
N ALA A 326 13.69 -11.28 -2.48
CA ALA A 326 14.61 -11.61 -3.57
C ALA A 326 15.21 -10.30 -4.14
N ILE A 327 16.48 -10.33 -4.53
CA ILE A 327 17.16 -9.19 -5.15
C ILE A 327 17.26 -9.45 -6.65
N LEU A 328 16.71 -8.52 -7.44
CA LEU A 328 16.76 -8.55 -8.90
C LEU A 328 17.61 -7.37 -9.39
N SER A 329 18.60 -7.62 -10.25
CA SER A 329 19.33 -6.50 -10.85
C SER A 329 18.44 -5.71 -11.82
N GLU A 330 18.67 -4.41 -11.92
CA GLU A 330 17.96 -3.53 -12.86
C GLU A 330 18.05 -4.04 -14.30
N GLU A 331 19.23 -4.54 -14.71
CA GLU A 331 19.45 -5.13 -16.03
C GLU A 331 18.57 -6.37 -16.26
N LYS A 332 18.44 -7.25 -15.25
CA LYS A 332 17.61 -8.46 -15.34
C LYS A 332 16.13 -8.08 -15.50
N VAL A 333 15.64 -7.11 -14.73
CA VAL A 333 14.27 -6.60 -14.84
C VAL A 333 14.01 -5.96 -16.20
N SER A 334 14.94 -5.13 -16.69
CA SER A 334 14.85 -4.51 -18.01
C SER A 334 14.78 -5.55 -19.14
N LYS A 335 15.61 -6.60 -19.07
CA LYS A 335 15.57 -7.72 -20.04
C LYS A 335 14.24 -8.49 -19.97
N MET A 336 13.72 -8.76 -18.77
CA MET A 336 12.43 -9.43 -18.59
C MET A 336 11.26 -8.63 -19.15
N ILE A 337 11.25 -7.30 -18.99
CA ILE A 337 10.20 -6.45 -19.56
C ILE A 337 10.23 -6.48 -21.08
N LYS A 338 11.42 -6.42 -21.70
CA LYS A 338 11.57 -6.56 -23.15
C LYS A 338 11.13 -7.94 -23.65
N LEU A 339 11.47 -8.99 -22.91
CA LEU A 339 11.03 -10.35 -23.21
C LEU A 339 9.50 -10.47 -23.09
N ALA A 340 8.88 -9.84 -22.09
CA ALA A 340 7.44 -9.83 -21.92
C ALA A 340 6.74 -9.18 -23.12
N GLU A 341 7.28 -8.06 -23.61
CA GLU A 341 6.74 -7.36 -24.78
C GLU A 341 6.85 -8.23 -26.05
N LEU A 342 7.97 -8.93 -26.22
CA LEU A 342 8.18 -9.87 -27.32
C LEU A 342 7.21 -11.06 -27.24
N LEU A 343 7.16 -11.76 -26.11
CA LEU A 343 6.37 -12.98 -25.94
C LEU A 343 4.87 -12.69 -26.04
N THR A 344 4.40 -11.63 -25.40
CA THR A 344 2.96 -11.31 -25.34
C THR A 344 2.46 -10.49 -26.53
N SER A 345 3.30 -10.33 -27.56
CA SER A 345 2.86 -9.87 -28.88
C SER A 345 2.03 -10.95 -29.60
N ASP A 346 2.25 -12.22 -29.28
CA ASP A 346 1.46 -13.35 -29.75
C ASP A 346 0.39 -13.73 -28.72
N SER A 347 -0.88 -13.78 -29.16
CA SER A 347 -2.00 -14.03 -28.26
C SER A 347 -2.02 -15.45 -27.70
N LYS A 348 -1.51 -16.45 -28.42
CA LYS A 348 -1.40 -17.84 -27.94
C LYS A 348 -0.33 -17.93 -26.86
N VAL A 349 0.83 -17.30 -27.07
CA VAL A 349 1.90 -17.23 -26.06
C VAL A 349 1.44 -16.46 -24.82
N LYS A 350 0.80 -15.30 -25.00
CA LYS A 350 0.22 -14.53 -23.89
C LYS A 350 -0.74 -15.39 -23.06
N THR A 351 -1.66 -16.10 -23.71
CA THR A 351 -2.65 -16.95 -23.03
C THR A 351 -1.97 -18.04 -22.20
N LEU A 352 -0.96 -18.72 -22.77
CA LEU A 352 -0.17 -19.72 -22.05
C LEU A 352 0.51 -19.15 -20.80
N LEU A 353 1.15 -17.98 -20.92
CA LEU A 353 1.84 -17.31 -19.82
C LEU A 353 0.87 -16.93 -18.68
N LEU A 354 -0.28 -16.36 -19.02
CA LEU A 354 -1.30 -15.98 -18.03
C LEU A 354 -1.91 -17.21 -17.35
N LEU A 355 -2.23 -18.26 -18.09
CA LEU A 355 -2.71 -19.53 -17.52
C LEU A 355 -1.70 -20.12 -16.53
N PHE A 356 -0.41 -20.10 -16.89
CA PHE A 356 0.64 -20.63 -16.03
C PHE A 356 0.81 -19.79 -14.75
N LEU A 357 0.79 -18.46 -14.86
CA LEU A 357 0.84 -17.55 -13.71
C LEU A 357 -0.33 -17.78 -12.75
N GLU A 358 -1.54 -17.93 -13.28
CA GLU A 358 -2.73 -18.22 -12.47
C GLU A 358 -2.63 -19.58 -11.80
N ALA A 359 -2.28 -20.64 -12.54
CA ALA A 359 -2.13 -21.99 -11.99
C ALA A 359 -1.11 -22.03 -10.84
N TYR A 360 0.02 -21.36 -11.01
CA TYR A 360 1.04 -21.22 -9.97
C TYR A 360 0.51 -20.46 -8.75
N THR A 361 -0.17 -19.32 -8.98
CA THR A 361 -0.74 -18.50 -7.89
C THR A 361 -1.75 -19.28 -7.07
N TYR A 362 -2.66 -20.03 -7.72
CA TYR A 362 -3.62 -20.87 -7.03
C TYR A 362 -2.96 -22.00 -6.24
N PHE A 363 -1.91 -22.62 -6.78
CA PHE A 363 -1.18 -23.66 -6.07
C PHE A 363 -0.55 -23.13 -4.77
N ILE A 364 0.11 -21.97 -4.82
CA ILE A 364 0.70 -21.33 -3.63
C ILE A 364 -0.37 -20.94 -2.62
N ASN A 365 -1.55 -20.51 -3.08
CA ASN A 365 -2.70 -20.18 -2.23
C ASN A 365 -3.45 -21.42 -1.72
N THR A 366 -2.97 -22.64 -1.97
CA THR A 366 -3.63 -23.91 -1.59
C THR A 366 -5.00 -24.14 -2.26
N GLU A 367 -5.28 -23.44 -3.35
CA GLU A 367 -6.48 -23.58 -4.17
C GLU A 367 -6.29 -24.68 -5.22
N TYR A 368 -6.13 -25.93 -4.75
CA TYR A 368 -5.69 -27.06 -5.56
C TYR A 368 -6.64 -27.44 -6.71
N LYS A 369 -7.95 -27.20 -6.57
CA LYS A 369 -8.92 -27.45 -7.64
C LYS A 369 -8.63 -26.56 -8.86
N GLN A 370 -8.48 -25.25 -8.62
CA GLN A 370 -8.23 -24.24 -9.64
C GLN A 370 -6.86 -24.45 -10.27
N ALA A 371 -5.83 -24.70 -9.46
CA ALA A 371 -4.49 -25.00 -9.94
C ALA A 371 -4.49 -26.22 -10.88
N LEU A 372 -5.14 -27.33 -10.47
CA LEU A 372 -5.23 -28.54 -11.30
C LEU A 372 -5.94 -28.28 -12.63
N ILE A 373 -7.08 -27.57 -12.61
CA ILE A 373 -7.85 -27.29 -13.82
C ILE A 373 -7.04 -26.44 -14.81
N LEU A 374 -6.38 -25.38 -14.34
CA LEU A 374 -5.60 -24.50 -15.22
C LEU A 374 -4.33 -25.18 -15.73
N SER A 375 -3.61 -25.94 -14.89
CA SER A 375 -2.47 -26.75 -15.34
C SER A 375 -2.90 -27.81 -16.37
N TRP A 376 -4.05 -28.46 -16.17
CA TRP A 376 -4.59 -29.40 -17.14
C TRP A 376 -4.92 -28.74 -18.49
N ILE A 377 -5.52 -27.55 -18.49
CA ILE A 377 -5.79 -26.80 -19.73
C ILE A 377 -4.49 -26.57 -20.52
N ILE A 378 -3.39 -26.23 -19.83
CA ILE A 378 -2.08 -26.08 -20.47
C ILE A 378 -1.63 -27.39 -21.12
N LEU A 379 -1.70 -28.51 -20.40
CA LEU A 379 -1.31 -29.83 -20.93
C LEU A 379 -2.19 -30.26 -22.11
N GLU A 380 -3.50 -30.05 -22.01
CA GLU A 380 -4.45 -30.42 -23.05
C GLU A 380 -4.27 -29.61 -24.34
N ASP A 381 -4.22 -28.28 -24.24
CA ASP A 381 -4.20 -27.39 -25.40
C ASP A 381 -2.82 -27.19 -26.02
N TYR A 382 -1.73 -27.27 -25.25
CA TYR A 382 -0.38 -26.94 -25.71
C TYR A 382 0.55 -28.14 -25.83
N TYR A 383 0.25 -29.26 -25.17
CA TYR A 383 1.07 -30.46 -25.24
C TYR A 383 0.37 -31.59 -26.00
N ILE A 384 -0.75 -32.10 -25.47
CA ILE A 384 -1.45 -33.26 -26.04
C ILE A 384 -1.96 -32.94 -27.46
N LYS A 385 -2.61 -31.78 -27.63
CA LYS A 385 -3.13 -31.34 -28.93
C LYS A 385 -2.02 -31.12 -29.96
N ASP A 386 -0.93 -30.47 -29.58
CA ASP A 386 0.20 -30.21 -30.49
C ASP A 386 0.89 -31.53 -30.89
N LEU A 387 1.11 -32.46 -29.94
CA LEU A 387 1.62 -33.80 -30.23
C LEU A 387 0.70 -34.53 -31.22
N TRP A 388 -0.61 -34.55 -30.94
CA TRP A 388 -1.59 -35.19 -31.80
C TRP A 388 -1.60 -34.63 -33.23
N LEU A 389 -1.60 -33.30 -33.38
CA LEU A 389 -1.53 -32.64 -34.69
C LEU A 389 -0.23 -32.96 -35.43
N SER A 390 0.91 -33.03 -34.72
CA SER A 390 2.21 -33.37 -35.31
C SER A 390 2.25 -34.78 -35.93
N ILE A 391 1.40 -35.70 -35.45
CA ILE A 391 1.35 -37.09 -35.90
C ILE A 391 0.31 -37.25 -37.00
N THR A 392 -0.89 -36.73 -36.76
CA THR A 392 -1.99 -36.86 -37.71
C THR A 392 -1.67 -36.18 -39.05
N SER A 393 -0.92 -35.07 -39.03
CA SER A 393 -0.38 -34.43 -40.24
C SER A 393 0.60 -35.30 -41.03
N LYS A 394 1.36 -36.18 -40.35
CA LYS A 394 2.27 -37.15 -40.98
C LYS A 394 1.54 -38.39 -41.53
N ILE A 395 0.44 -38.80 -40.90
CA ILE A 395 -0.32 -39.99 -41.30
C ILE A 395 -1.11 -39.75 -42.59
N THR A 396 -1.70 -38.57 -42.75
CA THR A 396 -2.53 -38.28 -43.93
C THR A 396 -2.56 -36.80 -44.27
N PRO A 397 -2.39 -36.43 -45.57
CA PRO A 397 -2.59 -35.05 -46.02
C PRO A 397 -4.08 -34.72 -46.24
N ASN A 398 -4.99 -35.68 -46.08
CA ASN A 398 -6.41 -35.47 -46.34
C ASN A 398 -7.07 -34.68 -45.20
N GLU A 399 -7.45 -33.43 -45.49
CA GLU A 399 -8.05 -32.50 -44.53
C GLU A 399 -9.31 -33.06 -43.84
N ARG A 400 -10.20 -33.75 -44.57
CA ARG A 400 -11.39 -34.38 -43.99
C ARG A 400 -11.02 -35.43 -42.95
N ARG A 401 -9.98 -36.23 -43.20
CA ARG A 401 -9.49 -37.24 -42.26
C ARG A 401 -8.78 -36.59 -41.07
N GLN A 402 -7.99 -35.53 -41.30
CA GLN A 402 -7.37 -34.75 -40.22
C GLN A 402 -8.43 -34.14 -39.30
N ASN A 403 -9.48 -33.52 -39.84
CA ASN A 403 -10.58 -32.94 -39.07
C ASN A 403 -11.32 -33.99 -38.23
N LYS A 404 -11.53 -35.20 -38.79
CA LYS A 404 -12.11 -36.32 -38.04
C LYS A 404 -11.21 -36.78 -36.89
N LEU A 405 -9.89 -36.80 -37.07
CA LEU A 405 -8.94 -37.16 -36.01
C LEU A 405 -8.81 -36.03 -34.98
N ALA A 406 -8.91 -34.77 -35.40
CA ALA A 406 -8.89 -33.62 -34.50
C ALA A 406 -10.10 -33.61 -33.54
N SER A 407 -11.24 -34.20 -33.92
CA SER A 407 -12.42 -34.29 -33.06
C SER A 407 -12.34 -35.39 -31.99
N TRP A 408 -11.26 -36.18 -31.96
CA TRP A 408 -11.07 -37.20 -30.92
C TRP A 408 -10.98 -36.56 -29.54
N LYS A 409 -11.54 -37.23 -28.54
CA LYS A 409 -11.45 -36.83 -27.14
C LYS A 409 -10.02 -37.01 -26.63
N THR A 410 -9.67 -36.28 -25.58
CA THR A 410 -8.33 -36.31 -24.99
C THR A 410 -7.91 -37.71 -24.55
N ASP A 411 -8.84 -38.50 -24.03
CA ASP A 411 -8.64 -39.92 -23.71
C ASP A 411 -8.19 -40.75 -24.93
N GLU A 412 -8.95 -40.66 -26.03
CA GLU A 412 -8.66 -41.37 -27.27
C GLU A 412 -7.30 -40.94 -27.87
N ARG A 413 -6.95 -39.65 -27.71
CA ARG A 413 -5.64 -39.13 -28.15
C ARG A 413 -4.51 -39.71 -27.31
N LEU A 414 -4.64 -39.74 -25.99
CA LEU A 414 -3.61 -40.28 -25.08
C LEU A 414 -3.35 -41.76 -25.36
N GLU A 415 -4.40 -42.57 -25.52
CA GLU A 415 -4.29 -43.98 -25.90
C GLU A 415 -3.52 -44.17 -27.20
N ALA A 416 -3.90 -43.45 -28.25
CA ALA A 416 -3.24 -43.57 -29.55
C ALA A 416 -1.79 -43.07 -29.52
N LEU A 417 -1.49 -42.03 -28.74
CA LEU A 417 -0.15 -41.51 -28.54
C LEU A 417 0.77 -42.51 -27.82
N ASN A 418 0.23 -43.25 -26.84
CA ASN A 418 0.98 -44.29 -26.13
C ASN A 418 1.20 -45.53 -27.02
N ILE A 419 0.15 -46.02 -27.70
CA ILE A 419 0.26 -47.16 -28.63
C ILE A 419 1.26 -46.89 -29.76
N SER A 420 1.39 -45.63 -30.19
CA SER A 420 2.37 -45.22 -31.21
C SER A 420 3.77 -44.94 -30.66
N HIS A 421 4.02 -45.20 -29.36
CA HIS A 421 5.29 -44.98 -28.66
C HIS A 421 5.79 -43.54 -28.69
N ILE A 422 4.87 -42.58 -28.76
CA ILE A 422 5.20 -41.14 -28.74
C ILE A 422 5.17 -40.61 -27.32
N LEU A 423 4.20 -41.07 -26.53
CA LEU A 423 4.28 -40.98 -25.08
C LEU A 423 5.00 -42.21 -24.54
N THR A 424 5.87 -42.00 -23.56
CA THR A 424 6.38 -43.09 -22.72
C THR A 424 5.25 -43.63 -21.83
N ASN A 425 5.39 -44.86 -21.33
CA ASN A 425 4.40 -45.43 -20.40
C ASN A 425 4.28 -44.56 -19.14
N GLU A 426 5.41 -44.05 -18.65
CA GLU A 426 5.47 -43.18 -17.47
C GLU A 426 4.73 -41.85 -17.70
N GLU A 427 4.90 -41.22 -18.87
CA GLU A 427 4.17 -39.99 -19.22
C GLU A 427 2.68 -40.23 -19.41
N TYR A 428 2.31 -41.33 -20.08
CA TYR A 428 0.92 -41.72 -20.27
C TYR A 428 0.22 -41.97 -18.92
N ASP A 429 0.83 -42.77 -18.04
CA ASP A 429 0.28 -43.09 -16.72
C ASP A 429 0.09 -41.82 -15.88
N LEU A 430 1.07 -40.90 -15.93
CA LEU A 430 0.96 -39.61 -15.26
C LEU A 430 -0.20 -38.76 -15.81
N LEU A 431 -0.33 -38.65 -17.13
CA LEU A 431 -1.40 -37.87 -17.77
C LEU A 431 -2.78 -38.45 -17.47
N MET A 432 -2.92 -39.78 -17.45
CA MET A 432 -4.15 -40.46 -17.08
C MET A 432 -4.52 -40.19 -15.61
N LYS A 433 -3.55 -40.30 -14.69
CA LYS A 433 -3.74 -39.98 -13.27
C LYS A 433 -4.20 -38.54 -13.06
N ILE A 434 -3.60 -37.58 -13.76
CA ILE A 434 -3.99 -36.15 -13.71
C ILE A 434 -5.40 -35.95 -14.28
N LYS A 435 -5.70 -36.56 -15.44
CA LYS A 435 -7.01 -36.49 -16.10
C LYS A 435 -8.11 -37.01 -15.17
N ASP A 436 -7.88 -38.14 -14.52
CA ASP A 436 -8.85 -38.75 -13.61
C ASP A 436 -9.08 -37.86 -12.38
N ALA A 437 -8.01 -37.32 -11.79
CA ALA A 437 -8.14 -36.35 -10.70
C ALA A 437 -8.93 -35.09 -11.14
N ARG A 438 -8.72 -34.60 -12.36
CA ARG A 438 -9.49 -33.49 -12.93
C ARG A 438 -10.96 -33.86 -13.12
N ASN A 439 -11.25 -35.06 -13.60
CA ASN A 439 -12.63 -35.55 -13.75
C ASN A 439 -13.34 -35.62 -12.40
N ASP A 440 -12.67 -36.14 -11.38
CA ASP A 440 -13.16 -36.14 -10.00
C ASP A 440 -13.45 -34.72 -9.47
N VAL A 441 -12.58 -33.75 -9.75
CA VAL A 441 -12.81 -32.34 -9.38
C VAL A 441 -14.02 -31.76 -10.11
N VAL A 442 -14.13 -31.96 -11.43
CA VAL A 442 -15.14 -31.31 -12.27
C VAL A 442 -16.52 -31.96 -12.13
N HIS A 443 -16.58 -33.29 -12.03
CA HIS A 443 -17.84 -34.04 -12.00
C HIS A 443 -18.33 -34.33 -10.59
N GLU A 444 -17.43 -34.47 -9.63
CA GLU A 444 -17.79 -34.85 -8.26
C GLU A 444 -17.45 -33.76 -7.22
N GLY A 445 -16.74 -32.71 -7.61
CA GLY A 445 -16.36 -31.62 -6.70
C GLY A 445 -15.31 -32.02 -5.66
N LYS A 446 -14.61 -33.15 -5.84
CA LYS A 446 -13.56 -33.63 -4.94
C LYS A 446 -12.38 -32.66 -4.85
N ILE A 447 -11.68 -32.65 -3.72
CA ILE A 447 -10.41 -31.92 -3.58
C ILE A 447 -9.30 -32.86 -4.06
N PRO A 448 -8.47 -32.47 -5.04
CA PRO A 448 -7.41 -33.33 -5.53
C PRO A 448 -6.24 -33.39 -4.51
N PRO A 449 -5.52 -34.52 -4.40
CA PRO A 449 -4.30 -34.61 -3.60
C PRO A 449 -3.25 -33.59 -4.06
N LYS A 450 -2.56 -32.96 -3.10
CA LYS A 450 -1.53 -31.93 -3.37
C LYS A 450 -0.46 -32.45 -4.33
N GLU A 451 -0.03 -33.70 -4.15
CA GLU A 451 1.04 -34.34 -4.91
C GLU A 451 0.69 -34.41 -6.40
N ILE A 452 -0.57 -34.73 -6.74
CA ILE A 452 -1.05 -34.79 -8.12
C ILE A 452 -1.07 -33.40 -8.75
N VAL A 453 -1.50 -32.38 -7.99
CA VAL A 453 -1.52 -30.99 -8.48
C VAL A 453 -0.10 -30.47 -8.69
N GLU A 454 0.83 -30.81 -7.80
CA GLU A 454 2.24 -30.45 -7.93
C GLU A 454 2.90 -31.14 -9.14
N GLU A 455 2.64 -32.43 -9.36
CA GLU A 455 3.08 -33.16 -10.55
C GLU A 455 2.52 -32.51 -11.83
N CYS A 456 1.23 -32.17 -11.85
CA CYS A 456 0.58 -31.51 -12.97
C CYS A 456 1.18 -30.12 -13.25
N LEU A 457 1.39 -29.30 -12.22
CA LEU A 457 1.98 -27.98 -12.35
C LEU A 457 3.44 -28.03 -12.83
N LYS A 458 4.24 -28.98 -12.34
CA LYS A 458 5.61 -29.21 -12.82
C LYS A 458 5.63 -29.59 -14.30
N PHE A 459 4.72 -30.47 -14.73
CA PHE A 459 4.63 -30.84 -16.14
C PHE A 459 4.17 -29.64 -16.99
N ALA A 460 3.15 -28.90 -16.54
CA ALA A 460 2.71 -27.68 -17.22
C ALA A 460 3.84 -26.65 -17.35
N SER A 461 4.65 -26.47 -16.30
CA SER A 461 5.83 -25.59 -16.33
C SER A 461 6.84 -26.02 -17.39
N LYS A 462 7.17 -27.32 -17.46
CA LYS A 462 8.05 -27.89 -18.50
C LYS A 462 7.51 -27.61 -19.90
N VAL A 463 6.22 -27.90 -20.14
CA VAL A 463 5.54 -27.64 -21.42
C VAL A 463 5.60 -26.15 -21.78
N THR A 464 5.33 -25.26 -20.83
CA THR A 464 5.40 -23.82 -21.04
C THR A 464 6.81 -23.39 -21.46
N ILE A 465 7.85 -23.82 -20.75
CA ILE A 465 9.24 -23.47 -21.07
C ILE A 465 9.65 -23.99 -22.45
N GLU A 466 9.32 -25.25 -22.77
CA GLU A 466 9.62 -25.85 -24.08
C GLU A 466 8.88 -25.15 -25.23
N PHE A 467 7.62 -24.77 -25.02
CA PHE A 467 6.84 -24.01 -25.99
C PHE A 467 7.46 -22.64 -26.25
N LEU A 468 7.83 -21.91 -25.20
CA LEU A 468 8.49 -20.60 -25.31
C LEU A 468 9.85 -20.71 -26.00
N GLY A 469 10.63 -21.76 -25.70
CA GLY A 469 11.92 -22.02 -26.35
C GLY A 469 11.78 -22.22 -27.86
N ARG A 470 10.81 -23.03 -28.30
CA ARG A 470 10.50 -23.22 -29.72
C ARG A 470 10.07 -21.91 -30.38
N TYR A 471 9.13 -21.19 -29.75
CA TYR A 471 8.63 -19.91 -30.25
C TYR A 471 9.74 -18.87 -30.44
N LEU A 472 10.64 -18.73 -29.46
CA LEU A 472 11.78 -17.81 -29.56
C LEU A 472 12.76 -18.25 -30.65
N GLY A 473 13.02 -19.55 -30.79
CA GLY A 473 13.88 -20.10 -31.86
C GLY A 473 13.37 -19.76 -33.27
N GLU A 474 12.05 -19.76 -33.46
CA GLU A 474 11.41 -19.40 -34.73
C GLU A 474 11.40 -17.87 -34.98
N LYS A 475 11.25 -17.06 -33.93
CA LYS A 475 11.12 -15.60 -34.06
C LYS A 475 12.44 -14.85 -34.13
N LEU A 476 13.49 -15.30 -33.45
CA LEU A 476 14.78 -14.60 -33.41
C LEU A 476 15.37 -14.31 -34.81
N PRO A 477 15.36 -15.26 -35.78
CA PRO A 477 15.84 -14.98 -37.13
C PRO A 477 15.08 -13.85 -37.83
N SER A 478 13.77 -13.71 -37.57
CA SER A 478 12.93 -12.67 -38.19
C SER A 478 13.09 -11.27 -37.59
N ILE A 479 13.71 -11.18 -36.41
CA ILE A 479 13.93 -9.91 -35.69
C ILE A 479 15.33 -9.36 -35.97
N PHE A 480 16.31 -10.25 -36.23
CA PHE A 480 17.71 -9.90 -36.43
C PHE A 480 18.23 -10.10 -37.87
N GLY A 481 17.46 -10.73 -38.74
CA GLY A 481 17.69 -10.80 -40.19
C GLY A 481 16.85 -9.77 -40.91
#